data_AF-A0A146KGM5-F1
#
_entry.id   AF-A0A146KGM5-F1
#
_cell.length_a   1.000
_cell.length_b   1.000
_cell.length_c   1.000
_cell.angle_alpha   90.00
_cell.angle_beta   90.00
_cell.angle_gamma   90.00
#
_symmetry.space_group_name_H-M   'P 1'
#
loop_
_entity.id
_entity.type
_entity.pdbx_description
1 polymer ?
#
loop_
_entity_poly.entity_id
_entity_poly.type
_entity_poly.pdbx_seq_one_letter_code
_entity_poly.pdbx_strand_id
1 'polypeptide(L)'
;VCIIGDRNVGKSTMVQKYCHGIQLQPNTFRGHEVRNKLISVNVNQQQINVLLSIHDKQEVNQYVGLNSHHVFMRGVQGVVIVFDLQNRYSFQRVIDWYNEIQVLLKVAQLYQLEQNQSMSV
;
A
#
# COMPACT_ATOMS: atom_id res chain seq x y z
N VAL A 1 -3.44 -0.06 5.35
CA VAL A 1 -3.29 0.74 4.11
C VAL A 1 -1.93 0.46 3.50
N CYS A 2 -1.86 0.24 2.19
CA CYS A 2 -0.61 0.05 1.46
C CYS A 2 -0.28 1.28 0.61
N ILE A 3 0.99 1.62 0.49
CA ILE A 3 1.46 2.76 -0.30
C ILE A 3 2.34 2.24 -1.44
N ILE A 4 1.95 2.58 -2.66
CA ILE A 4 2.60 2.10 -3.89
C ILE A 4 2.86 3.25 -4.86
N GLY A 5 3.60 2.96 -5.94
CA GLY A 5 4.05 3.94 -6.91
C GLY A 5 5.53 3.72 -7.26
N ASP A 6 6.02 4.48 -8.23
CA ASP A 6 7.38 4.34 -8.74
C ASP A 6 8.47 4.63 -7.70
N ARG A 7 9.70 4.15 -7.97
CA ARG A 7 10.86 4.48 -7.13
C ARG A 7 11.08 6.00 -7.08
N ASN A 8 11.53 6.48 -5.92
CA ASN A 8 11.90 7.89 -5.67
C ASN A 8 10.75 8.93 -5.73
N VAL A 9 9.48 8.52 -5.85
CA VAL A 9 8.32 9.44 -5.80
C VAL A 9 7.99 9.97 -4.39
N GLY A 10 8.80 9.66 -3.38
CA GLY A 10 8.62 10.17 -2.01
C GLY A 10 7.71 9.35 -1.09
N LYS A 11 7.29 8.13 -1.46
CA LYS A 11 6.45 7.24 -0.62
C LYS A 11 6.94 7.16 0.83
N SER A 12 8.19 6.73 1.03
CA SER A 12 8.72 6.52 2.38
C SER A 12 8.88 7.82 3.15
N THR A 13 9.27 8.90 2.48
CA THR A 13 9.31 10.25 3.07
C THR A 13 7.93 10.73 3.50
N MET A 14 6.88 10.46 2.72
CA MET A 14 5.49 10.80 3.05
C MET A 14 5.04 10.05 4.30
N VAL A 15 5.32 8.75 4.40
CA VAL A 15 4.96 7.95 5.59
C VAL A 15 5.73 8.39 6.82
N GLN A 16 7.04 8.62 6.69
CA GLN A 16 7.86 9.11 7.79
C GLN A 16 7.33 10.45 8.30
N LYS A 17 7.04 11.40 7.41
CA LYS A 17 6.47 12.71 7.77
C LYS A 17 5.13 12.57 8.46
N TYR A 18 4.26 11.70 7.97
CA TYR A 18 2.96 11.48 8.57
C TYR A 18 3.05 10.83 9.96
N CYS A 19 3.95 9.86 10.16
CA CYS A 19 4.08 9.14 11.43
C CYS A 19 4.89 9.90 12.48
N HIS A 20 5.97 10.60 12.09
CA HIS A 20 6.96 11.18 13.02
C HIS A 20 7.14 12.69 12.88
N GLY A 21 6.42 13.37 11.99
CA GLY A 21 6.62 14.79 11.71
C GLY A 21 7.85 15.08 10.84
N ILE A 22 8.32 16.33 10.84
CA ILE A 22 9.39 16.82 9.93
C ILE A 22 10.77 16.21 10.25
N GLN A 23 10.92 15.60 11.43
CA GLN A 23 12.18 15.01 11.87
C GLN A 23 12.44 13.70 11.12
N LEU A 24 13.09 13.81 9.96
CA LEU A 24 13.57 12.66 9.20
C LEU A 24 14.68 12.00 10.03
N GLN A 25 14.35 10.93 10.74
CA GLN A 25 15.37 10.11 11.36
C GLN A 25 16.30 9.57 10.27
N PRO A 26 17.62 9.53 10.49
CA PRO A 26 18.57 8.92 9.57
C PRO A 26 18.37 7.40 9.60
N ASN A 27 17.29 6.92 8.99
CA ASN A 27 17.00 5.50 8.87
C ASN A 27 17.38 5.02 7.48
N THR A 28 18.33 4.10 7.46
CA THR A 28 18.63 3.22 6.34
C THR A 28 17.37 2.41 6.04
N PHE A 29 16.57 2.84 5.07
CA PHE A 29 15.34 2.15 4.68
C PHE A 29 15.65 0.71 4.24
N ARG A 30 15.12 -0.29 4.94
CA ARG A 30 15.42 -1.72 4.73
C ARG A 30 14.36 -2.45 3.89
N GLY A 31 13.91 -1.85 2.80
CA GLY A 31 13.12 -2.54 1.76
C GLY A 31 11.63 -2.75 2.07
N HIS A 32 11.23 -3.09 3.30
CA HIS A 32 9.83 -3.19 3.73
C HIS A 32 9.68 -2.74 5.18
N GLU A 33 8.86 -1.72 5.42
CA GLU A 33 8.56 -1.20 6.75
C GLU A 33 7.04 -1.09 6.93
N VAL A 34 6.55 -1.64 8.05
CA VAL A 34 5.17 -1.44 8.49
C VAL A 34 5.20 -0.46 9.64
N ARG A 35 4.42 0.63 9.53
CA ARG A 35 4.32 1.66 10.56
C ARG A 35 2.88 1.76 11.04
N ASN A 36 2.70 1.73 12.36
CA ASN A 36 1.38 1.81 12.98
C ASN A 36 1.17 3.20 13.57
N LYS A 37 -0.01 3.79 13.36
CA LYS A 37 -0.40 5.07 13.94
C LYS A 37 -1.84 4.98 14.46
N LEU A 38 -2.06 5.33 15.72
CA LEU A 38 -3.42 5.49 16.23
C LEU A 38 -3.97 6.83 15.72
N ILE A 39 -5.12 6.79 15.06
CA ILE A 39 -5.81 7.98 14.55
C ILE A 39 -7.23 8.03 15.12
N SER A 40 -7.72 9.22 15.42
CA SER A 40 -9.14 9.42 15.74
C SER A 40 -9.87 9.92 14.50
N VAL A 41 -10.94 9.23 14.12
CA VAL A 41 -11.80 9.59 13.00
C VAL A 41 -13.19 9.90 13.54
N ASN A 42 -13.78 11.01 13.09
CA ASN A 42 -15.17 11.33 13.39
C ASN A 42 -16.07 10.67 12.34
N VAL A 43 -16.91 9.75 12.78
CA VAL A 43 -17.92 9.09 11.94
C VAL A 43 -19.26 9.31 12.61
N ASN A 44 -20.19 9.99 11.92
CA ASN A 44 -21.53 10.27 12.43
C ASN A 44 -21.54 10.93 13.82
N GLN A 45 -20.67 11.93 14.04
CA GLN A 45 -20.51 12.65 15.31
C GLN A 45 -19.93 11.79 16.46
N GLN A 46 -19.50 10.56 16.18
CA GLN A 46 -18.80 9.71 17.14
C GLN A 46 -17.31 9.68 16.82
N GLN A 47 -16.48 9.83 17.86
CA GLN A 47 -15.04 9.72 17.72
C GLN A 47 -14.61 8.25 17.86
N ILE A 48 -14.06 7.70 16.79
CA ILE A 48 -13.59 6.31 16.73
C ILE A 48 -12.07 6.32 16.63
N ASN A 49 -11.41 5.56 17.50
CA ASN A 49 -9.97 5.36 17.42
C ASN A 49 -9.67 4.17 16.53
N VAL A 50 -8.85 4.39 15.51
CA VAL A 50 -8.46 3.39 14.51
C VAL A 50 -6.95 3.21 14.57
N LEU A 51 -6.49 1.97 14.72
CA LEU A 51 -5.09 1.63 14.54
C LEU A 51 -4.80 1.51 13.04
N LEU A 52 -4.20 2.55 12.46
CA LEU A 52 -3.80 2.57 11.07
C LEU A 52 -2.44 1.90 10.89
N SER A 53 -2.42 0.72 10.27
CA SER A 53 -1.19 0.07 9.79
C SER A 53 -0.89 0.50 8.36
N ILE A 54 0.26 1.16 8.16
CA ILE A 54 0.75 1.66 6.88
C ILE A 54 1.91 0.78 6.43
N HIS A 55 1.75 0.17 5.26
CA HIS A 55 2.77 -0.67 4.64
C HIS A 55 3.54 0.16 3.60
N ASP A 56 4.81 0.45 3.90
CA ASP A 56 5.75 1.21 3.07
C ASP A 56 6.82 0.26 2.56
N LYS A 57 6.82 -0.04 1.26
CA LYS A 57 7.77 -0.97 0.67
C LYS A 57 8.49 -0.31 -0.51
N GLN A 58 9.83 -0.46 -0.58
CA GLN A 58 10.52 -0.22 -1.85
C GLN A 58 10.24 -1.40 -2.77
N GLU A 59 9.98 -1.08 -4.04
CA GLU A 59 10.26 -2.03 -5.09
C GLU A 59 11.73 -2.46 -5.00
N VAL A 60 11.95 -3.75 -4.77
CA VAL A 60 13.25 -4.38 -4.95
C VAL A 60 13.30 -4.84 -6.40
N ASN A 61 13.79 -3.95 -7.28
CA ASN A 61 14.13 -4.17 -8.69
C ASN A 61 12.98 -4.39 -9.71
N GLN A 62 13.27 -3.99 -10.94
CA GLN A 62 12.40 -3.94 -12.14
C GLN A 62 11.97 -5.31 -12.70
N TYR A 63 12.32 -6.41 -12.03
CA TYR A 63 12.11 -7.79 -12.49
C TYR A 63 11.21 -8.60 -11.57
N VAL A 64 10.27 -7.92 -10.94
CA VAL A 64 9.43 -8.56 -9.96
C VAL A 64 8.00 -8.52 -10.48
N GLY A 65 7.59 -9.60 -11.13
CA GLY A 65 6.23 -9.78 -11.61
C GLY A 65 5.18 -9.69 -10.49
N LEU A 66 3.90 -9.75 -10.91
CA LEU A 66 2.67 -9.68 -10.10
C LEU A 66 2.75 -10.38 -8.72
N ASN A 67 3.53 -11.44 -8.62
CA ASN A 67 3.69 -12.28 -7.43
C ASN A 67 4.23 -11.54 -6.19
N SER A 68 5.05 -10.50 -6.33
CA SER A 68 5.54 -9.81 -5.12
C SER A 68 4.57 -8.80 -4.56
N HIS A 69 3.70 -8.20 -5.38
CA HIS A 69 2.69 -7.29 -4.87
C HIS A 69 1.62 -8.04 -4.05
N HIS A 70 1.34 -9.30 -4.41
CA HIS A 70 0.33 -10.13 -3.77
C HIS A 70 0.54 -10.32 -2.25
N VAL A 71 1.79 -10.49 -1.79
CA VAL A 71 2.08 -10.74 -0.36
C VAL A 71 1.77 -9.52 0.52
N PHE A 72 1.96 -8.31 0.02
CA PHE A 72 1.77 -7.08 0.81
C PHE A 72 0.35 -6.53 0.73
N MET A 73 -0.43 -6.98 -0.25
CA MET A 73 -1.83 -6.59 -0.40
C MET A 73 -2.79 -7.42 0.44
N ARG A 74 -2.32 -8.54 1.01
CA ARG A 74 -3.16 -9.38 1.87
C ARG A 74 -3.63 -8.60 3.10
N GLY A 75 -4.95 -8.49 3.28
CA GLY A 75 -5.57 -7.81 4.42
C GLY A 75 -5.53 -6.29 4.35
N VAL A 76 -5.11 -5.70 3.23
CA VAL A 76 -5.09 -4.24 3.04
C VAL A 76 -6.50 -3.74 2.70
N GLN A 77 -7.00 -2.79 3.49
CA GLN A 77 -8.34 -2.18 3.30
C GLN A 77 -8.33 -0.94 2.39
N GLY A 78 -7.14 -0.43 2.04
CA GLY A 78 -7.02 0.77 1.23
C GLY A 78 -5.62 0.93 0.66
N VAL A 79 -5.53 1.50 -0.54
CA VAL A 79 -4.28 1.73 -1.26
C VAL A 79 -4.13 3.20 -1.57
N VAL A 80 -2.92 3.73 -1.39
CA VAL A 80 -2.52 5.06 -1.83
C VAL A 80 -1.47 4.92 -2.93
N ILE A 81 -1.76 5.48 -4.11
CA ILE A 81 -0.81 5.51 -5.24
C ILE A 81 -0.14 6.88 -5.24
N VAL A 82 1.19 6.90 -5.23
CA VAL A 82 2.00 8.11 -5.18
C VAL A 82 2.79 8.26 -6.47
N PHE A 83 2.84 9.47 -6.99
CA PHE A 83 3.67 9.85 -8.13
C PHE A 83 4.38 11.19 -7.83
N ASP A 84 5.39 11.50 -8.61
CA ASP A 84 6.12 12.76 -8.53
C ASP A 84 5.64 13.74 -9.61
N LEU A 85 5.24 14.94 -9.20
CA LEU A 85 4.79 16.02 -10.10
C LEU A 85 5.86 16.45 -11.10
N GLN A 86 7.15 16.31 -10.76
CA GLN A 86 8.27 16.65 -11.63
C GLN A 86 8.67 15.49 -12.56
N ASN A 87 8.07 14.31 -12.39
CA ASN A 87 8.36 13.13 -13.20
C ASN A 87 7.09 12.63 -13.90
N ARG A 88 6.88 13.10 -15.13
CA ARG A 88 5.73 12.72 -15.98
C ARG A 88 5.58 11.21 -16.16
N TYR A 89 6.68 10.46 -16.23
CA TYR A 89 6.63 9.01 -16.36
C TYR A 89 5.98 8.36 -15.15
N SER A 90 6.33 8.81 -13.94
CA SER A 90 5.73 8.30 -12.71
C SER A 90 4.21 8.57 -12.63
N PHE A 91 3.75 9.71 -13.18
CA PHE A 91 2.33 10.02 -13.28
C PHE A 91 1.61 9.10 -14.27
N GLN A 92 2.19 8.88 -15.45
CA GLN A 92 1.61 8.00 -16.45
C GLN A 92 1.43 6.57 -15.92
N ARG A 93 2.38 6.09 -15.12
CA ARG A 93 2.32 4.75 -14.53
C ARG A 93 1.28 4.58 -13.42
N VAL A 94 0.62 5.64 -12.95
CA VAL A 94 -0.46 5.53 -11.96
C VAL A 94 -1.58 4.60 -12.46
N ILE A 95 -1.89 4.64 -13.75
CA ILE A 95 -2.92 3.76 -14.34
C ILE A 95 -2.48 2.30 -14.34
N ASP A 96 -1.19 2.03 -14.61
CA ASP A 96 -0.63 0.69 -14.61
C ASP A 96 -0.67 0.11 -13.19
N TRP A 97 -0.24 0.90 -12.21
CA TRP A 97 -0.33 0.56 -10.78
C TRP A 97 -1.76 0.23 -10.36
N TYR A 98 -2.74 1.01 -10.79
CA TYR A 98 -4.15 0.75 -10.52
C TYR A 98 -4.61 -0.58 -11.16
N ASN A 99 -4.30 -0.80 -12.43
CA ASN A 99 -4.70 -2.00 -13.16
C ASN A 99 -4.08 -3.27 -12.56
N GLU A 100 -2.80 -3.24 -12.18
CA GLU A 100 -2.12 -4.35 -11.49
C GLU A 100 -2.84 -4.72 -10.19
N ILE A 101 -3.25 -3.72 -9.39
CA ILE A 101 -4.02 -3.96 -8.16
C ILE A 101 -5.39 -4.57 -8.47
N GLN A 102 -6.11 -4.07 -9.47
CA GLN A 102 -7.41 -4.62 -9.83
C GLN A 102 -7.32 -6.09 -10.22
N VAL A 103 -6.28 -6.47 -10.97
CA VAL A 103 -5.99 -7.86 -11.32
C VAL A 103 -5.77 -8.68 -10.05
N LEU A 104 -4.93 -8.22 -9.11
CA LEU A 104 -4.66 -8.94 -7.86
C LEU A 104 -5.90 -9.11 -6.99
N LEU A 105 -6.74 -8.08 -6.89
CA LEU A 105 -8.01 -8.15 -6.12
C LEU A 105 -8.98 -9.16 -6.75
N LYS A 106 -9.08 -9.17 -8.09
CA LYS A 106 -9.93 -10.13 -8.80
C LYS A 106 -9.46 -11.57 -8.59
N VAL A 107 -8.16 -11.81 -8.66
CA VAL A 107 -7.56 -13.13 -8.39
C VAL A 107 -7.84 -13.57 -6.94
N ALA A 108 -7.66 -12.68 -5.97
CA ALA A 108 -7.93 -12.99 -4.56
C ALA A 108 -9.42 -13.33 -4.31
N GLN A 109 -10.35 -12.65 -4.98
CA GLN A 109 -11.79 -12.96 -4.89
C GLN A 109 -12.12 -14.33 -5.47
N LEU A 110 -11.54 -14.69 -6.62
CA LEU A 110 -11.76 -16.01 -7.24
C LEU A 110 -11.29 -17.15 -6.33
N TYR A 111 -10.11 -17.04 -5.72
CA TYR A 111 -9.63 -18.06 -4.78
C TYR A 111 -10.53 -18.24 -3.55
N GLN A 112 -11.14 -17.17 -3.04
CA GLN A 112 -12.09 -17.27 -1.92
C GLN A 112 -13.37 -18.02 -2.31
N LEU A 113 -13.85 -17.82 -3.54
CA LEU A 113 -15.03 -18.52 -4.06
C LEU A 113 -14.78 -20.02 -4.22
N GLU A 114 -13.62 -20.43 -4.73
CA GLU A 114 -13.25 -21.84 -4.91
C GLU A 114 -13.12 -22.58 -3.56
N GLN A 115 -12.52 -21.96 -2.55
CA GLN A 115 -12.39 -22.59 -1.22
C GLN A 115 -13.74 -22.75 -0.51
N ASN A 116 -14.66 -21.79 -0.69
CA ASN A 116 -16.00 -21.88 -0.09
C ASN A 116 -16.86 -22.96 -0.76
N GLN A 117 -16.68 -23.20 -2.07
CA GLN A 117 -17.35 -24.30 -2.78
C GLN A 117 -16.79 -25.68 -2.39
N SER A 118 -15.51 -25.76 -2.07
CA SER A 118 -14.84 -27.00 -1.65
C SER A 118 -15.19 -27.44 -0.22
N MET A 119 -15.67 -26.51 0.63
CA MET A 119 -16.08 -26.78 2.03
C MET A 119 -17.58 -27.00 2.22
N SER A 120 -18.38 -26.91 1.15
CA SER A 120 -19.84 -27.10 1.18
C SER A 120 -20.28 -28.50 0.70
N VAL A 121 -19.37 -29.47 0.69
CA VAL A 121 -19.59 -30.90 0.43
C VAL A 121 -19.23 -31.70 1.67
#